data_AF-A0A7W4E0U7-F1
#
_entry.id   AF-A0A7W4E0U7-F1
#
_cell.length_a   1.000
_cell.length_b   1.000
_cell.length_c   1.000
_cell.angle_alpha   90.00
_cell.angle_beta   90.00
_cell.angle_gamma   90.00
#
_symmetry.space_group_name_H-M   'P 1'
#
loop_
_entity.id
_entity.type
_entity.pdbx_description
1 polymer ?
#
loop_
_entity_poly.entity_id
_entity_poly.type
_entity_poly.pdbx_seq_one_letter_code
_entity_poly.pdbx_strand_id
1 'polypeptide(L)'
;MINLKNRKKNEINTIIKNPDRSPYIPGSTLKGAIKTAFLYEWLLDKNNEWCKKYLQNMDNEEIEKVLKEELETELDSYQLRVHDSSMFDFEKNCKIIENKRLSIKTLKTEIPQSWECISENKTCETQIWEMRKGDKIYSWEDICRVVNRYTQHQNIREIELLENISENGNIKYKDERIKDSLIKFYEEMDAEIEDNPNCIFMRIGSGKGYFYNSVAQALYLADSSSDKDDFLKLLKKSGYGKIYDRKIKRMKEYDLNPYEFPITRFIELSDNQPLGWVKLELK
;
A
#
# COMPACT_ATOMS: atom_id res chain seq x y z
N MET A 1 25.79 40.85 -10.46
CA MET A 1 26.11 39.48 -10.01
C MET A 1 25.13 39.11 -8.90
N ILE A 2 24.09 38.31 -9.19
CA ILE A 2 23.14 37.87 -8.18
C ILE A 2 23.73 36.64 -7.51
N ASN A 3 24.10 36.81 -6.24
CA ASN A 3 24.66 35.76 -5.41
C ASN A 3 23.52 34.84 -4.93
N LEU A 4 23.28 33.74 -5.65
CA LEU A 4 22.32 32.71 -5.26
C LEU A 4 22.89 31.91 -4.07
N LYS A 5 22.71 32.44 -2.85
CA LYS A 5 22.91 31.68 -1.61
C LYS A 5 22.14 30.37 -1.69
N ASN A 6 22.83 29.25 -1.45
CA ASN A 6 22.34 27.88 -1.21
C ASN A 6 20.83 27.78 -0.89
N ARG A 7 19.96 27.85 -1.90
CA ARG A 7 18.60 27.31 -1.80
C ARG A 7 18.77 25.81 -1.92
N LYS A 8 18.47 25.05 -0.87
CA LYS A 8 18.22 23.61 -1.03
C LYS A 8 17.22 23.47 -2.18
N LYS A 9 17.64 22.85 -3.28
CA LYS A 9 16.69 22.44 -4.32
C LYS A 9 15.80 21.39 -3.66
N ASN A 10 14.56 21.76 -3.35
CA ASN A 10 13.55 20.77 -3.01
C ASN A 10 13.30 19.98 -4.30
N GLU A 11 13.61 18.69 -4.25
CA GLU A 11 13.37 17.78 -5.36
C GLU A 11 11.87 17.47 -5.42
N ILE A 12 11.28 17.66 -6.61
CA ILE A 12 9.86 17.39 -6.85
C ILE A 12 9.77 16.04 -7.55
N ASN A 13 9.06 15.10 -6.93
CA ASN A 13 8.69 13.84 -7.55
C ASN A 13 7.52 14.09 -8.50
N THR A 14 7.67 13.73 -9.76
CA THR A 14 6.67 13.99 -10.80
C THR A 14 5.75 12.80 -11.01
N ILE A 15 4.49 13.07 -11.36
CA ILE A 15 3.56 12.03 -11.83
C ILE A 15 3.93 11.58 -13.24
N ILE A 16 3.54 10.35 -13.58
CA ILE A 16 3.69 9.85 -14.94
C ILE A 16 2.86 10.69 -15.90
N LYS A 17 3.45 10.98 -17.06
CA LYS A 17 2.88 11.83 -18.10
C LYS A 17 3.18 11.21 -19.46
N ASN A 18 2.30 11.46 -20.41
CA ASN A 18 2.56 11.15 -21.81
C ASN A 18 3.58 12.14 -22.42
N PRO A 19 4.05 11.90 -23.65
CA PRO A 19 5.03 12.79 -24.32
C PRO A 19 4.56 14.25 -24.44
N ASP A 20 3.25 14.48 -24.48
CA ASP A 20 2.60 15.79 -24.49
C ASP A 20 2.52 16.45 -23.08
N ARG A 21 3.08 15.78 -22.07
CA ARG A 21 3.08 16.17 -20.64
C ARG A 21 1.74 16.07 -19.94
N SER A 22 0.75 15.43 -20.55
CA SER A 22 -0.56 15.21 -19.93
C SER A 22 -0.49 13.99 -18.98
N PRO A 23 -0.85 14.14 -17.69
CA PRO A 23 -0.89 13.02 -16.75
C PRO A 23 -1.99 12.03 -17.09
N TYR A 24 -1.80 10.79 -16.68
CA TYR A 24 -2.79 9.72 -16.80
C TYR A 24 -2.52 8.65 -15.74
N ILE A 25 -3.48 7.76 -15.51
CA ILE A 25 -3.29 6.56 -14.69
C ILE A 25 -2.93 5.41 -15.62
N PRO A 26 -1.73 4.80 -15.50
CA PRO A 26 -1.37 3.67 -16.33
C PRO A 26 -2.24 2.46 -16.06
N GLY A 27 -2.67 1.77 -17.11
CA GLY A 27 -3.46 0.54 -17.01
C GLY A 27 -2.71 -0.55 -16.26
N SER A 28 -1.37 -0.57 -16.34
CA SER A 28 -0.51 -1.46 -15.54
C SER A 28 -0.63 -1.23 -14.03
N THR A 29 -0.89 0.02 -13.61
CA THR A 29 -1.08 0.37 -12.18
C THR A 29 -2.40 -0.21 -11.66
N LEU A 30 -3.50 -0.01 -12.41
CA LEU A 30 -4.82 -0.54 -12.07
C LEU A 30 -4.83 -2.08 -12.13
N LYS A 31 -4.27 -2.65 -13.20
CA LYS A 31 -4.10 -4.10 -13.38
C LYS A 31 -3.33 -4.72 -12.22
N GLY A 32 -2.21 -4.11 -11.82
CA GLY A 32 -1.41 -4.59 -10.69
C GLY A 32 -2.21 -4.60 -9.41
N ALA A 33 -2.90 -3.50 -9.07
CA ALA A 33 -3.72 -3.41 -7.87
C ALA A 33 -4.83 -4.48 -7.82
N ILE A 34 -5.54 -4.70 -8.92
CA ILE A 34 -6.60 -5.72 -9.01
C ILE A 34 -6.01 -7.12 -8.87
N LYS A 35 -4.96 -7.45 -9.63
CA LYS A 35 -4.31 -8.78 -9.56
C LYS A 35 -3.76 -9.08 -8.16
N THR A 36 -3.20 -8.08 -7.47
CA THR A 36 -2.70 -8.21 -6.10
C THR A 36 -3.81 -8.58 -5.12
N ALA A 37 -5.03 -8.05 -5.26
CA ALA A 37 -6.16 -8.42 -4.42
C ALA A 37 -6.62 -9.88 -4.66
N PHE A 38 -6.60 -10.35 -5.90
CA PHE A 38 -6.89 -11.75 -6.21
C PHE A 38 -5.81 -12.71 -5.71
N LEU A 39 -4.53 -12.32 -5.81
CA LEU A 39 -3.44 -13.08 -5.20
C LEU A 39 -3.62 -13.16 -3.68
N TYR A 40 -4.03 -12.07 -3.04
CA TYR A 40 -4.34 -12.05 -1.61
C TYR A 40 -5.47 -13.03 -1.24
N GLU A 41 -6.56 -13.04 -2.01
CA GLU A 41 -7.66 -14.00 -1.82
C GLU A 41 -7.17 -15.44 -1.91
N TRP A 42 -6.34 -15.74 -2.91
CA TRP A 42 -5.75 -17.08 -3.04
C TRP A 42 -4.85 -17.44 -1.86
N LEU A 43 -4.03 -16.51 -1.36
CA LEU A 43 -3.15 -16.74 -0.20
C LEU A 43 -3.93 -17.00 1.09
N LEU A 44 -5.14 -16.46 1.22
CA LEU A 44 -6.01 -16.67 2.39
C LEU A 44 -6.97 -17.85 2.24
N ASP A 45 -7.00 -18.53 1.09
CA ASP A 45 -7.82 -19.74 0.94
C ASP A 45 -7.37 -20.79 1.96
N LYS A 46 -8.30 -21.31 2.76
CA LYS A 46 -8.03 -22.33 3.79
C LYS A 46 -7.41 -23.62 3.25
N ASN A 47 -7.57 -23.89 1.95
CA ASN A 47 -6.98 -25.05 1.28
C ASN A 47 -5.60 -24.74 0.70
N ASN A 48 -5.18 -23.48 0.74
CA ASN A 48 -3.86 -23.04 0.31
C ASN A 48 -2.90 -22.99 1.51
N GLU A 49 -1.85 -23.80 1.46
CA GLU A 49 -0.82 -23.85 2.49
C GLU A 49 0.42 -23.00 2.17
N TRP A 50 0.40 -22.22 1.09
CA TRP A 50 1.58 -21.50 0.61
C TRP A 50 2.23 -20.64 1.69
N CYS A 51 1.45 -19.81 2.41
CA CYS A 51 2.00 -18.95 3.47
C CYS A 51 2.67 -19.76 4.58
N LYS A 52 2.04 -20.85 5.01
CA LYS A 52 2.57 -21.73 6.05
C LYS A 52 3.86 -22.40 5.59
N LYS A 53 3.88 -22.95 4.37
CA LYS A 53 5.07 -23.55 3.76
C LYS A 53 6.21 -22.54 3.63
N TYR A 54 5.89 -21.31 3.22
CA TYR A 54 6.87 -20.24 3.07
C TYR A 54 7.50 -19.87 4.41
N LEU A 55 6.70 -19.62 5.46
CA LEU A 55 7.22 -19.29 6.80
C LEU A 55 8.08 -20.42 7.37
N GLN A 56 7.67 -21.67 7.21
CA GLN A 56 8.41 -22.84 7.72
C GLN A 56 9.72 -23.12 7.00
N ASN A 57 9.86 -22.67 5.75
CA ASN A 57 10.99 -23.01 4.89
C ASN A 57 11.75 -21.77 4.39
N MET A 58 11.52 -20.59 4.98
CA MET A 58 12.14 -19.36 4.49
C MET A 58 13.67 -19.42 4.56
N ASP A 59 14.28 -20.21 5.45
CA ASP A 59 15.75 -20.36 5.50
C ASP A 59 16.32 -21.42 4.53
N ASN A 60 15.44 -22.14 3.82
CA ASN A 60 15.83 -23.08 2.77
C ASN A 60 15.72 -22.40 1.40
N GLU A 61 16.87 -22.01 0.83
CA GLU A 61 16.92 -21.25 -0.43
C GLU A 61 16.26 -21.98 -1.63
N GLU A 62 16.37 -23.31 -1.69
CA GLU A 62 15.79 -24.10 -2.78
C GLU A 62 14.26 -24.11 -2.70
N ILE A 63 13.71 -24.37 -1.51
CA ILE A 63 12.26 -24.36 -1.28
C ILE A 63 11.71 -22.93 -1.43
N GLU A 64 12.42 -21.92 -0.90
CA GLU A 64 12.01 -20.53 -1.02
C GLU A 64 11.89 -20.10 -2.49
N LYS A 65 12.86 -20.52 -3.33
CA LYS A 65 12.84 -20.24 -4.77
C LYS A 65 11.63 -20.88 -5.45
N VAL A 66 11.35 -22.16 -5.19
CA VAL A 66 10.19 -22.86 -5.75
C VAL A 66 8.88 -22.17 -5.35
N LEU A 67 8.74 -21.78 -4.09
CA LEU A 67 7.54 -21.09 -3.61
C LEU A 67 7.38 -19.69 -4.23
N LYS A 68 8.47 -18.96 -4.47
CA LYS A 68 8.41 -17.68 -5.21
C LYS A 68 7.97 -17.88 -6.65
N GLU A 69 8.49 -18.89 -7.33
CA GLU A 69 8.06 -19.23 -8.70
C GLU A 69 6.58 -19.64 -8.75
N GLU A 70 6.10 -20.39 -7.75
CA GLU A 70 4.68 -20.71 -7.60
C GLU A 70 3.81 -19.46 -7.42
N LEU A 71 4.24 -18.53 -6.57
CA LEU A 71 3.54 -17.27 -6.33
C LEU A 71 3.47 -16.39 -7.59
N GLU A 72 4.57 -16.29 -8.32
CA GLU A 72 4.64 -15.56 -9.60
C GLU A 72 3.75 -16.22 -10.66
N THR A 73 3.79 -17.56 -10.76
CA THR A 73 2.94 -18.33 -11.66
C THR A 73 1.46 -18.14 -11.35
N GLU A 74 1.09 -18.17 -10.07
CA GLU A 74 -0.27 -17.93 -9.62
C GLU A 74 -0.71 -16.49 -9.93
N LEU A 75 0.12 -15.49 -9.66
CA LEU A 75 -0.16 -14.11 -10.04
C LEU A 75 -0.37 -14.01 -11.56
N ASP A 76 0.48 -14.62 -12.38
CA ASP A 76 0.40 -14.59 -13.84
C ASP A 76 -0.78 -15.37 -14.42
N SER A 77 -1.30 -16.35 -13.69
CA SER A 77 -2.51 -17.09 -14.07
C SER A 77 -3.74 -16.18 -14.20
N TYR A 78 -3.77 -15.04 -13.49
CA TYR A 78 -4.80 -14.02 -13.61
C TYR A 78 -4.57 -13.15 -14.86
N GLN A 79 -5.39 -13.39 -15.87
CA GLN A 79 -5.43 -12.62 -17.10
C GLN A 79 -6.39 -11.44 -16.95
N LEU A 80 -5.84 -10.24 -17.08
CA LEU A 80 -6.58 -8.98 -17.03
C LEU A 80 -5.93 -8.00 -17.99
N ARG A 81 -6.74 -7.30 -18.78
CA ARG A 81 -6.27 -6.20 -19.63
C ARG A 81 -6.97 -4.91 -19.22
N VAL A 82 -6.17 -3.88 -18.99
CA VAL A 82 -6.63 -2.56 -18.60
C VAL A 82 -5.90 -1.56 -19.47
N HIS A 83 -6.65 -0.68 -20.12
CA HIS A 83 -6.10 0.43 -20.87
C HIS A 83 -5.57 1.51 -19.92
N ASP A 84 -4.63 2.31 -20.41
CA ASP A 84 -4.31 3.58 -19.78
C ASP A 84 -5.57 4.45 -19.72
N SER A 85 -5.70 5.25 -18.66
CA SER A 85 -6.84 6.17 -18.53
C SER A 85 -6.79 7.28 -19.59
N SER A 86 -7.92 7.95 -19.78
CA SER A 86 -7.95 9.26 -20.40
C SER A 86 -7.04 10.22 -19.63
N MET A 87 -6.48 11.19 -20.36
CA MET A 87 -5.54 12.16 -19.81
C MET A 87 -6.25 13.16 -18.88
N PHE A 88 -5.50 13.65 -17.90
CA PHE A 88 -5.89 14.78 -17.06
C PHE A 88 -5.29 16.07 -17.62
N ASP A 89 -6.03 17.18 -17.50
CA ASP A 89 -5.45 18.51 -17.66
C ASP A 89 -4.62 18.84 -16.43
N PHE A 90 -3.29 18.96 -16.58
CA PHE A 90 -2.38 19.16 -15.45
C PHE A 90 -2.71 20.42 -14.65
N GLU A 91 -3.00 21.55 -15.30
CA GLU A 91 -3.23 22.83 -14.61
C GLU A 91 -4.54 22.83 -13.82
N LYS A 92 -5.54 22.07 -14.29
CA LYS A 92 -6.87 22.01 -13.66
C LYS A 92 -7.03 20.88 -12.66
N ASN A 93 -6.32 19.78 -12.86
CA ASN A 93 -6.56 18.54 -12.15
C ASN A 93 -5.37 18.06 -11.32
N CYS A 94 -4.21 18.73 -11.37
CA CYS A 94 -3.05 18.34 -10.58
C CYS A 94 -2.62 19.46 -9.63
N LYS A 95 -2.03 19.06 -8.51
CA LYS A 95 -1.44 19.94 -7.49
C LYS A 95 -0.06 19.44 -7.11
N ILE A 96 0.77 20.33 -6.58
CA ILE A 96 1.99 19.93 -5.86
C ILE A 96 1.64 19.85 -4.39
N ILE A 97 1.78 18.68 -3.81
CA ILE A 97 1.65 18.46 -2.38
C ILE A 97 3.03 18.34 -1.75
N GLU A 98 3.13 18.73 -0.50
CA GLU A 98 4.21 18.25 0.35
C GLU A 98 3.70 16.99 1.07
N ASN A 99 4.44 15.90 1.04
CA ASN A 99 4.09 14.71 1.80
C ASN A 99 5.05 14.53 2.96
N LYS A 100 4.53 13.93 4.04
CA LYS A 100 5.33 13.54 5.20
C LYS A 100 5.36 12.04 5.33
N ARG A 101 6.55 11.52 5.61
CA ARG A 101 6.69 10.17 6.17
C ARG A 101 6.35 10.26 7.64
N LEU A 102 5.19 9.73 7.98
CA LEU A 102 4.72 9.61 9.35
C LEU A 102 5.27 8.30 9.93
N SER A 103 6.04 8.40 11.02
CA SER A 103 6.34 7.22 11.84
C SER A 103 5.14 6.97 12.75
N ILE A 104 4.41 5.86 12.58
CA ILE A 104 3.25 5.55 13.42
C ILE A 104 3.64 5.35 14.90
N LYS A 105 4.89 4.93 15.18
CA LYS A 105 5.44 4.83 16.55
C LYS A 105 5.66 6.17 17.24
N THR A 106 5.86 7.27 16.52
CA THR A 106 6.24 8.55 17.15
C THR A 106 5.38 9.73 16.73
N LEU A 107 4.54 9.52 15.71
CA LEU A 107 3.91 10.54 14.85
C LEU A 107 4.84 11.71 14.53
N LYS A 108 6.16 11.45 14.50
CA LYS A 108 7.13 12.40 14.00
C LYS A 108 7.17 12.25 12.50
N THR A 109 7.19 13.40 11.87
CA THR A 109 7.17 13.52 10.44
C THR A 109 8.59 13.82 9.98
N GLU A 110 9.13 12.99 9.10
CA GLU A 110 10.44 13.23 8.50
C GLU A 110 10.39 14.31 7.41
N ILE A 111 11.55 14.57 6.81
CA ILE A 111 11.78 15.62 5.81
C ILE A 111 10.68 15.57 4.74
N PRO A 112 9.94 16.68 4.53
CA PRO A 112 8.89 16.72 3.53
C PRO A 112 9.48 16.50 2.14
N GLN A 113 8.82 15.66 1.34
CA GLN A 113 9.12 15.54 -0.08
C GLN A 113 8.00 16.23 -0.86
N SER A 114 8.35 16.93 -1.92
CA SER A 114 7.35 17.54 -2.80
C SER A 114 6.97 16.53 -3.89
N TRP A 115 5.67 16.38 -4.14
CA TRP A 115 5.12 15.46 -5.14
C TRP A 115 4.08 16.19 -5.97
N GLU A 116 4.15 16.05 -7.30
CA GLU A 116 2.96 16.26 -8.13
C GLU A 116 1.95 15.16 -7.82
N CYS A 117 0.67 15.50 -7.80
CA CYS A 117 -0.44 14.57 -7.56
C CYS A 117 -1.66 15.01 -8.36
N ILE A 118 -2.52 14.06 -8.73
CA ILE A 118 -3.87 14.36 -9.19
C ILE A 118 -4.65 14.85 -7.95
N SER A 119 -5.38 15.96 -8.10
CA SER A 119 -6.21 16.52 -7.03
C SER A 119 -7.38 15.60 -6.71
N GLU A 120 -7.95 15.74 -5.52
CA GLU A 120 -9.09 14.98 -5.06
C GLU A 120 -10.31 15.18 -5.98
N ASN A 121 -11.19 14.17 -6.02
CA ASN A 121 -12.48 14.24 -6.72
C ASN A 121 -12.38 14.57 -8.20
N LYS A 122 -11.27 14.18 -8.85
CA LYS A 122 -11.10 14.26 -10.31
C LYS A 122 -11.38 12.91 -10.94
N THR A 123 -12.06 12.94 -12.08
CA THR A 123 -12.49 11.74 -12.81
C THR A 123 -11.74 11.61 -14.13
N CYS A 124 -11.54 10.37 -14.55
CA CYS A 124 -11.04 9.98 -15.87
C CYS A 124 -11.72 8.67 -16.28
N GLU A 125 -11.71 8.36 -17.58
CA GLU A 125 -12.27 7.12 -18.10
C GLU A 125 -11.15 6.13 -18.43
N THR A 126 -11.41 4.83 -18.28
CA THR A 126 -10.52 3.76 -18.75
C THR A 126 -11.37 2.59 -19.24
N GLN A 127 -10.74 1.63 -19.93
CA GLN A 127 -11.36 0.40 -20.38
C GLN A 127 -10.72 -0.78 -19.65
N ILE A 128 -11.56 -1.56 -18.98
CA ILE A 128 -11.18 -2.81 -18.32
C ILE A 128 -11.87 -3.93 -19.09
N TRP A 129 -11.07 -4.88 -19.59
CA TRP A 129 -11.61 -6.10 -20.17
C TRP A 129 -11.81 -7.16 -19.10
N GLU A 130 -12.55 -8.20 -19.46
CA GLU A 130 -12.83 -9.33 -18.58
C GLU A 130 -11.58 -9.88 -17.88
N MET A 131 -11.77 -10.26 -16.62
CA MET A 131 -10.75 -10.94 -15.84
C MET A 131 -10.96 -12.45 -15.93
N ARG A 132 -9.89 -13.21 -16.15
CA ARG A 132 -9.94 -14.67 -16.28
C ARG A 132 -8.85 -15.36 -15.46
N LYS A 133 -9.15 -16.58 -15.01
CA LYS A 133 -8.16 -17.56 -14.52
C LYS A 133 -8.54 -18.93 -15.07
N GLY A 134 -7.74 -19.46 -16.01
CA GLY A 134 -8.13 -20.63 -16.80
C GLY A 134 -9.46 -20.37 -17.53
N ASP A 135 -10.40 -21.30 -17.41
CA ASP A 135 -11.73 -21.17 -18.04
C ASP A 135 -12.72 -20.31 -17.22
N LYS A 136 -12.35 -19.92 -15.99
CA LYS A 136 -13.20 -19.09 -15.14
C LYS A 136 -13.10 -17.62 -15.56
N ILE A 137 -14.25 -17.04 -15.87
CA ILE A 137 -14.44 -15.60 -16.10
C ILE A 137 -15.03 -15.00 -14.83
N TYR A 138 -14.45 -13.90 -14.35
CA TYR A 138 -14.95 -13.17 -13.18
C TYR A 138 -15.86 -12.02 -13.64
N SER A 139 -17.05 -11.91 -13.05
CA SER A 139 -17.93 -10.76 -13.31
C SER A 139 -17.38 -9.49 -12.66
N TRP A 140 -17.94 -8.33 -13.01
CA TRP A 140 -17.56 -7.08 -12.35
C TRP A 140 -17.86 -7.11 -10.85
N GLU A 141 -18.98 -7.72 -10.44
CA GLU A 141 -19.36 -7.90 -9.05
C GLU A 141 -18.39 -8.82 -8.31
N ASP A 142 -17.88 -9.87 -8.96
CA ASP A 142 -16.82 -10.70 -8.39
C ASP A 142 -15.55 -9.87 -8.15
N ILE A 143 -15.13 -9.05 -9.13
CA ILE A 143 -13.96 -8.18 -8.99
C ILE A 143 -14.16 -7.17 -7.86
N CYS A 144 -15.33 -6.52 -7.80
CA CYS A 144 -15.67 -5.59 -6.72
C CYS A 144 -15.57 -6.27 -5.35
N ARG A 145 -16.20 -7.43 -5.19
CA ARG A 145 -16.16 -8.19 -3.94
C ARG A 145 -14.74 -8.52 -3.50
N VAL A 146 -13.90 -9.02 -4.40
CA VAL A 146 -12.53 -9.45 -4.08
C VAL A 146 -11.64 -8.26 -3.74
N VAL A 147 -11.69 -7.21 -4.56
CA VAL A 147 -10.86 -6.01 -4.35
C VAL A 147 -11.29 -5.26 -3.09
N ASN A 148 -12.60 -5.07 -2.88
CA ASN A 148 -13.11 -4.38 -1.70
C ASN A 148 -12.82 -5.14 -0.41
N ARG A 149 -12.96 -6.48 -0.40
CA ARG A 149 -12.59 -7.27 0.78
C ARG A 149 -11.11 -7.13 1.12
N TYR A 150 -10.22 -7.14 0.12
CA TYR A 150 -8.80 -6.86 0.33
C TYR A 150 -8.58 -5.45 0.90
N THR A 151 -9.26 -4.45 0.35
CA THR A 151 -9.18 -3.06 0.84
C THR A 151 -9.66 -2.91 2.28
N GLN A 152 -10.78 -3.53 2.66
CA GLN A 152 -11.29 -3.53 4.04
C GLN A 152 -10.31 -4.20 5.00
N HIS A 153 -9.72 -5.34 4.63
CA HIS A 153 -8.67 -5.97 5.45
C HIS A 153 -7.46 -5.07 5.67
N GLN A 154 -7.13 -4.21 4.69
CA GLN A 154 -6.06 -3.22 4.84
C GLN A 154 -6.49 -2.10 5.79
N ASN A 155 -7.72 -1.60 5.68
CA ASN A 155 -8.26 -0.56 6.57
C ASN A 155 -8.30 -1.03 8.02
N ILE A 156 -8.82 -2.24 8.28
CA ILE A 156 -8.80 -2.87 9.61
C ILE A 156 -7.37 -2.91 10.16
N ARG A 157 -6.40 -3.36 9.36
CA ARG A 157 -5.01 -3.44 9.80
C ARG A 157 -4.40 -2.07 10.11
N GLU A 158 -4.77 -1.04 9.36
CA GLU A 158 -4.33 0.34 9.63
C GLU A 158 -4.90 0.87 10.95
N ILE A 159 -6.19 0.63 11.20
CA ILE A 159 -6.86 1.01 12.45
C ILE A 159 -6.22 0.28 13.64
N GLU A 160 -6.08 -1.06 13.56
CA GLU A 160 -5.42 -1.85 14.59
C GLU A 160 -4.02 -1.34 14.92
N LEU A 161 -3.24 -0.93 13.91
CA LEU A 161 -1.89 -0.40 14.11
C LEU A 161 -1.91 0.94 14.85
N LEU A 162 -2.86 1.83 14.51
CA LEU A 162 -3.03 3.12 15.15
C LEU A 162 -3.52 2.97 16.60
N GLU A 163 -4.40 2.01 16.87
CA GLU A 163 -4.93 1.72 18.20
C GLU A 163 -3.90 1.02 19.09
N ASN A 164 -3.29 -0.07 18.63
CA ASN A 164 -2.32 -0.85 19.42
C ASN A 164 -1.14 -0.01 19.89
N ILE A 165 -0.63 0.90 19.05
CA ILE A 165 0.46 1.80 19.44
C ILE A 165 0.00 2.81 20.50
N SER A 166 -1.26 3.25 20.45
CA SER A 166 -1.81 4.17 21.43
C SER A 166 -2.00 3.53 22.80
N GLU A 167 -2.42 2.26 22.83
CA GLU A 167 -2.73 1.53 24.07
C GLU A 167 -1.47 0.95 24.73
N ASN A 168 -0.53 0.41 23.93
CA ASN A 168 0.64 -0.30 24.45
C ASN A 168 1.93 0.54 24.45
N GLY A 169 1.93 1.73 23.85
CA GLY A 169 3.17 2.39 23.43
C GLY A 169 3.93 3.18 24.50
N ASN A 170 3.34 3.57 25.63
CA ASN A 170 3.92 4.65 26.47
C ASN A 170 4.32 5.91 25.63
N ILE A 171 3.71 6.06 24.44
CA ILE A 171 4.00 7.11 23.47
C ILE A 171 2.88 8.12 23.60
N LYS A 172 3.20 9.30 24.14
CA LYS A 172 2.33 10.47 23.96
C LYS A 172 2.52 10.97 22.54
N TYR A 173 1.51 10.79 21.70
CA TYR A 173 1.50 11.41 20.40
C TYR A 173 1.64 12.93 20.55
N LYS A 174 2.39 13.56 19.64
CA LYS A 174 2.49 15.02 19.63
C LYS A 174 1.16 15.67 19.20
N ASP A 175 0.35 14.94 18.44
CA ASP A 175 -0.94 15.38 17.95
C ASP A 175 -1.89 14.17 17.77
N GLU A 176 -2.71 13.89 18.79
CA GLU A 176 -3.75 12.85 18.76
C GLU A 176 -4.75 13.06 17.62
N ARG A 177 -4.97 14.31 17.18
CA ARG A 177 -5.94 14.63 16.13
C ARG A 177 -5.59 13.98 14.79
N ILE A 178 -4.31 13.73 14.53
CA ILE A 178 -3.86 13.03 13.32
C ILE A 178 -4.30 11.57 13.37
N LYS A 179 -4.18 10.91 14.54
CA LYS A 179 -4.63 9.53 14.73
C LYS A 179 -6.14 9.45 14.48
N ASP A 180 -6.91 10.30 15.18
CA ASP A 180 -8.37 10.30 15.07
C ASP A 180 -8.83 10.58 13.63
N SER A 181 -8.17 11.51 12.94
CA SER A 181 -8.46 11.81 11.53
C SER A 181 -8.18 10.64 10.59
N LEU A 182 -7.13 9.85 10.86
CA LEU A 182 -6.78 8.68 10.04
C LEU A 182 -7.73 7.51 10.29
N ILE A 183 -8.05 7.23 11.56
CA ILE A 183 -9.04 6.19 11.91
C ILE A 183 -10.37 6.52 11.26
N LYS A 184 -10.86 7.75 11.47
CA LYS A 184 -12.11 8.23 10.88
C LYS A 184 -12.11 8.09 9.35
N PHE A 185 -11.02 8.45 8.68
CA PHE A 185 -10.92 8.30 7.23
C PHE A 185 -11.10 6.83 6.79
N TYR A 186 -10.49 5.88 7.49
CA TYR A 186 -10.60 4.46 7.13
C TYR A 186 -12.00 3.89 7.43
N GLU A 187 -12.62 4.30 8.54
CA GLU A 187 -14.01 3.95 8.87
C GLU A 187 -14.99 4.52 7.84
N GLU A 188 -14.83 5.79 7.43
CA GLU A 188 -15.64 6.41 6.38
C GLU A 188 -15.47 5.70 5.04
N MET A 189 -14.24 5.27 4.71
CA MET A 189 -13.98 4.52 3.49
C MET A 189 -14.61 3.11 3.50
N ASP A 190 -14.62 2.43 4.65
CA ASP A 190 -15.29 1.14 4.79
C ASP A 190 -16.81 1.29 4.65
N ALA A 191 -17.40 2.37 5.21
CA ALA A 191 -18.81 2.68 5.00
C ALA A 191 -19.13 2.96 3.51
N GLU A 192 -18.30 3.73 2.82
CA GLU A 192 -18.46 3.98 1.38
C GLU A 192 -18.37 2.69 0.55
N ILE A 193 -17.51 1.74 0.93
CA ILE A 193 -17.41 0.42 0.30
C ILE A 193 -18.71 -0.37 0.48
N GLU A 194 -19.28 -0.36 1.69
CA GLU A 194 -20.52 -1.07 2.01
C GLU A 194 -21.73 -0.49 1.28
N ASP A 195 -21.81 0.84 1.17
CA ASP A 195 -22.89 1.54 0.48
C ASP A 195 -22.80 1.42 -1.05
N ASN A 196 -21.61 1.14 -1.59
CA ASN A 196 -21.33 1.06 -3.03
C ASN A 196 -20.71 -0.30 -3.44
N PRO A 197 -21.41 -1.43 -3.25
CA PRO A 197 -20.84 -2.77 -3.44
C PRO A 197 -20.47 -3.09 -4.92
N ASN A 198 -21.02 -2.32 -5.87
CA ASN A 198 -20.74 -2.44 -7.31
C ASN A 198 -19.62 -1.50 -7.78
N CYS A 199 -18.91 -0.85 -6.85
CA CYS A 199 -17.74 -0.03 -7.13
C CYS A 199 -16.50 -0.69 -6.54
N ILE A 200 -15.33 -0.44 -7.14
CA ILE A 200 -14.05 -0.84 -6.58
C ILE A 200 -13.44 0.35 -5.85
N PHE A 201 -13.03 0.14 -4.61
CA PHE A 201 -12.21 1.08 -3.85
C PHE A 201 -10.85 0.47 -3.62
N MET A 202 -9.80 1.18 -3.99
CA MET A 202 -8.43 0.70 -3.83
C MET A 202 -7.44 1.84 -3.73
N ARG A 203 -6.25 1.54 -3.20
CA ARG A 203 -5.11 2.45 -3.24
C ARG A 203 -4.28 2.18 -4.50
N ILE A 204 -3.72 3.22 -5.11
CA ILE A 204 -2.79 3.21 -6.24
C ILE A 204 -1.57 4.11 -5.98
N GLY A 205 -0.49 3.94 -6.75
CA GLY A 205 0.68 4.82 -6.70
C GLY A 205 1.61 4.63 -5.49
N SER A 206 2.41 5.66 -5.23
CA SER A 206 3.55 5.65 -4.29
C SER A 206 3.17 5.71 -2.81
N GLY A 207 1.90 5.97 -2.49
CA GLY A 207 1.37 5.91 -1.12
C GLY A 207 1.31 4.49 -0.55
N LYS A 208 1.45 3.47 -1.40
CA LYS A 208 1.49 2.05 -1.02
C LYS A 208 2.77 1.72 -0.25
N GLY A 209 2.67 1.50 1.05
CA GLY A 209 3.73 0.90 1.87
C GLY A 209 3.91 -0.62 1.64
N TYR A 210 4.81 -1.24 2.41
CA TYR A 210 5.19 -2.66 2.26
C TYR A 210 4.02 -3.67 2.33
N PHE A 211 3.02 -3.42 3.18
CA PHE A 211 1.87 -4.33 3.33
C PHE A 211 0.83 -4.22 2.23
N TYR A 212 0.90 -3.16 1.42
CA TYR A 212 -0.02 -2.96 0.30
C TYR A 212 0.32 -3.85 -0.91
N ASN A 213 1.31 -4.74 -0.76
CA ASN A 213 1.71 -5.76 -1.72
C ASN A 213 1.18 -7.17 -1.39
N SER A 214 0.03 -7.27 -0.68
CA SER A 214 -0.73 -8.48 -0.30
C SER A 214 -0.02 -9.59 0.49
N VAL A 215 1.15 -10.02 0.05
CA VAL A 215 1.89 -11.19 0.57
C VAL A 215 2.29 -10.99 2.02
N ALA A 216 2.79 -9.82 2.39
CA ALA A 216 3.22 -9.52 3.76
C ALA A 216 2.05 -9.58 4.75
N GLN A 217 0.87 -9.08 4.38
CA GLN A 217 -0.31 -9.17 5.24
C GLN A 217 -0.78 -10.62 5.36
N ALA A 218 -0.82 -11.37 4.26
CA ALA A 218 -1.20 -12.78 4.29
C ALA A 218 -0.25 -13.62 5.16
N LEU A 219 1.07 -13.38 5.06
CA LEU A 219 2.08 -14.03 5.89
C LEU A 219 1.93 -13.65 7.38
N TYR A 220 1.67 -12.37 7.69
CA TYR A 220 1.38 -11.94 9.06
C TYR A 220 0.15 -12.65 9.65
N LEU A 221 -0.92 -12.78 8.86
CA LEU A 221 -2.14 -13.48 9.29
C LEU A 221 -1.92 -14.98 9.45
N ALA A 222 -1.16 -15.61 8.55
CA ALA A 222 -0.87 -17.04 8.56
C ALA A 222 0.12 -17.47 9.67
N ASP A 223 0.90 -16.54 10.22
CA ASP A 223 1.81 -16.83 11.31
C ASP A 223 1.05 -17.16 12.60
N SER A 224 1.08 -18.43 13.00
CA SER A 224 0.47 -18.95 14.22
C SER A 224 1.47 -19.15 15.37
N SER A 225 2.72 -18.71 15.21
CA SER A 225 3.73 -18.77 16.28
C SER A 225 3.41 -17.78 17.41
N SER A 226 3.98 -18.01 18.59
CA SER A 226 3.89 -17.04 19.69
C SER A 226 4.46 -15.71 19.22
N ASP A 227 3.76 -14.62 19.53
CA ASP A 227 4.21 -13.25 19.27
C ASP A 227 4.59 -12.93 17.81
N LYS A 228 4.09 -13.73 16.85
CA LYS A 228 4.40 -13.60 15.42
C LYS A 228 5.92 -13.75 15.11
N ASP A 229 6.58 -14.68 15.80
CA ASP A 229 8.01 -14.96 15.69
C ASP A 229 8.46 -15.32 14.26
N ASP A 230 7.69 -16.11 13.52
CA ASP A 230 8.07 -16.50 12.16
C ASP A 230 8.00 -15.31 11.19
N PHE A 231 7.00 -14.45 11.35
CA PHE A 231 6.92 -13.18 10.65
C PHE A 231 8.06 -12.24 11.06
N LEU A 232 8.44 -12.20 12.35
CA LEU A 232 9.60 -11.42 12.81
C LEU A 232 10.90 -11.86 12.12
N LYS A 233 11.13 -13.17 12.02
CA LYS A 233 12.28 -13.74 11.30
C LYS A 233 12.26 -13.33 9.83
N LEU A 234 11.11 -13.40 9.16
CA LEU A 234 10.95 -12.94 7.78
C LEU A 234 11.33 -11.46 7.62
N LEU A 235 10.87 -10.60 8.53
CA LEU A 235 11.19 -9.17 8.50
C LEU A 235 12.71 -8.95 8.65
N LYS A 236 13.34 -9.61 9.62
CA LYS A 236 14.80 -9.53 9.84
C LYS A 236 15.58 -10.03 8.64
N LYS A 237 15.17 -11.15 8.04
CA LYS A 237 15.77 -11.71 6.81
C LYS A 237 15.65 -10.74 5.63
N SER A 238 14.51 -10.06 5.52
CA SER A 238 14.25 -9.02 4.50
C SER A 238 14.99 -7.70 4.74
N GLY A 239 15.83 -7.62 5.77
CA GLY A 239 16.65 -6.44 6.08
C GLY A 239 15.97 -5.38 6.95
N TYR A 240 14.75 -5.65 7.46
CA TYR A 240 14.10 -4.80 8.46
C TYR A 240 14.75 -4.98 9.84
N GLY A 241 14.42 -4.11 10.79
CA GLY A 241 15.01 -4.14 12.14
C GLY A 241 16.42 -3.54 12.22
N LYS A 242 16.92 -2.93 11.13
CA LYS A 242 18.24 -2.27 11.09
C LYS A 242 18.11 -0.80 10.72
N ILE A 243 18.84 0.07 11.41
CA ILE A 243 18.92 1.51 11.10
C ILE A 243 20.38 1.92 10.97
N TYR A 244 20.71 2.74 9.97
CA TYR A 244 22.06 3.27 9.84
C TYR A 244 22.29 4.37 10.87
N ASP A 245 23.16 4.11 11.84
CA ASP A 245 23.55 5.11 12.82
C ASP A 245 24.68 5.98 12.26
N ARG A 246 24.34 7.24 11.97
CA ARG A 246 25.29 8.23 11.40
C ARG A 246 26.44 8.57 12.35
N LYS A 247 26.27 8.42 13.66
CA LYS A 247 27.31 8.74 14.65
C LYS A 247 28.42 7.69 14.63
N ILE A 248 28.04 6.41 14.60
CA ILE A 248 28.99 5.29 14.58
C ILE A 248 29.27 4.74 13.18
N LYS A 249 28.62 5.30 12.15
CA LYS A 249 28.73 4.92 10.73
C LYS A 249 28.51 3.43 10.47
N ARG A 250 27.60 2.80 11.21
CA ARG A 250 27.31 1.36 11.14
C ARG A 250 25.81 1.11 11.23
N MET A 251 25.37 -0.04 10.72
CA MET A 251 24.01 -0.52 10.96
C MET A 251 23.88 -0.92 12.42
N LYS A 252 22.83 -0.43 13.06
CA LYS A 252 22.43 -0.80 14.41
C LYS A 252 21.10 -1.53 14.34
N GLU A 253 20.98 -2.63 15.07
CA GLU A 253 19.70 -3.32 15.23
C GLU A 253 18.81 -2.54 16.20
N TYR A 254 17.53 -2.46 15.89
CA TYR A 254 16.51 -1.93 16.79
C TYR A 254 15.47 -3.01 17.06
N ASP A 255 14.79 -2.86 18.18
CA ASP A 255 13.75 -3.79 18.59
C ASP A 255 12.53 -3.66 17.65
N LEU A 256 12.38 -4.66 16.79
CA LEU A 256 11.33 -4.74 15.79
C LEU A 256 10.19 -5.57 16.35
N ASN A 257 9.02 -4.95 16.50
CA ASN A 257 7.80 -5.60 16.94
C ASN A 257 6.92 -5.93 15.72
N PRO A 258 6.61 -7.21 15.44
CA PRO A 258 5.71 -7.63 14.37
C PRO A 258 4.34 -6.94 14.41
N TYR A 259 3.79 -6.75 15.61
CA TYR A 259 2.47 -6.15 15.81
C TYR A 259 2.43 -4.69 15.38
N GLU A 260 3.57 -3.99 15.36
CA GLU A 260 3.70 -2.57 15.01
C GLU A 260 4.21 -2.35 13.57
N PHE A 261 4.45 -3.43 12.81
CA PHE A 261 4.95 -3.34 11.45
C PHE A 261 3.76 -3.23 10.46
N PRO A 262 3.81 -2.32 9.46
CA PRO A 262 4.93 -1.46 9.09
C PRO A 262 4.87 -0.12 9.85
N ILE A 263 6.04 0.47 10.13
CA ILE A 263 6.14 1.67 11.01
C ILE A 263 5.95 3.00 10.26
N THR A 264 6.02 3.03 8.93
CA THR A 264 6.01 4.29 8.15
C THR A 264 4.75 4.40 7.28
N ARG A 265 4.13 5.58 7.25
CA ARG A 265 3.04 5.96 6.32
C ARG A 265 3.38 7.21 5.52
N PHE A 266 2.82 7.31 4.32
CA PHE A 266 2.85 8.53 3.53
C PHE A 266 1.49 9.22 3.65
N ILE A 267 1.47 10.43 4.19
CA ILE A 267 0.26 11.25 4.33
C ILE A 267 0.50 12.63 3.69
N GLU A 268 -0.57 13.25 3.19
CA GLU A 268 -0.53 14.65 2.75
C GLU A 268 -0.36 15.60 3.95
N LEU A 269 0.41 16.65 3.78
CA LEU A 269 0.69 17.63 4.84
C LEU A 269 -0.47 18.56 5.20
N SER A 270 -1.31 18.87 4.22
CA SER A 270 -2.31 19.94 4.31
C SER A 270 -3.52 19.52 5.14
N ASP A 271 -3.90 18.24 5.05
CA ASP A 271 -5.13 17.70 5.63
C ASP A 271 -4.94 16.32 6.31
N ASN A 272 -3.71 15.79 6.36
CA ASN A 272 -3.36 14.48 6.92
C ASN A 272 -4.07 13.30 6.23
N GLN A 273 -4.54 13.46 5.00
CA GLN A 273 -5.22 12.37 4.30
C GLN A 273 -4.22 11.31 3.77
N PRO A 274 -4.59 10.02 3.80
CA PRO A 274 -3.84 8.98 3.11
C PRO A 274 -3.87 9.20 1.59
N LEU A 275 -2.73 9.01 0.95
CA LEU A 275 -2.59 9.23 -0.50
C LEU A 275 -3.02 8.01 -1.32
N GLY A 276 -3.48 8.29 -2.56
CA GLY A 276 -3.61 7.30 -3.62
C GLY A 276 -4.92 6.53 -3.66
N TRP A 277 -5.95 6.95 -2.91
CA TRP A 277 -7.27 6.34 -2.97
C TRP A 277 -8.00 6.67 -4.27
N VAL A 278 -8.59 5.65 -4.89
CA VAL A 278 -9.42 5.78 -6.09
C VAL A 278 -10.67 4.92 -5.98
N LYS A 279 -11.76 5.43 -6.55
CA LYS A 279 -13.01 4.71 -6.80
C LYS A 279 -13.11 4.40 -8.30
N LEU A 280 -13.44 3.17 -8.66
CA LEU A 280 -13.79 2.77 -10.02
C LEU A 280 -15.24 2.29 -10.04
N GLU A 281 -16.01 2.75 -11.02
CA GLU A 281 -17.40 2.37 -11.24
C GLU A 281 -17.65 2.12 -12.73
N LEU A 282 -18.57 1.19 -13.05
CA LEU A 282 -18.99 0.98 -14.43
C LEU A 282 -19.90 2.12 -14.87
N LYS A 283 -19.76 2.49 -16.15
CA LYS A 283 -20.58 3.49 -16.82
C LYS A 283 -21.62 2.83 -17.71
#